data_AF-A0A937UU23-F1
#
_entry.id   AF-A0A937UU23-F1
#
_cell.length_a   1.000
_cell.length_b   1.000
_cell.length_c   1.000
_cell.angle_alpha   90.00
_cell.angle_beta   90.00
_cell.angle_gamma   90.00
#
_symmetry.space_group_name_H-M   'P 1'
#
loop_
_entity.id
_entity.type
_entity.pdbx_description
1 polymer ?
#
loop_
_entity_poly.entity_id
_entity_poly.type
_entity_poly.pdbx_seq_one_letter_code
_entity_poly.pdbx_strand_id
1 'polypeptide(L)'
;MSDGRTKERTGMGTAARIVMPDTGDTLGSGHTRLTNLALPDRAGLLLQRAPEMAMSRSGRLVDRRSRSVVGGVRADLHFVELHRGELARVALSMARLAYVRSVVVCPVGVSPGRTALALAVAGLLRDRRPGEAPVVTCAVCPPLGDGRTAVPHEVRVDVDGRVQYRLVWEVLGWDQIPGWLADLRQAAREDG
;
A
#
# COMPACT_ATOMS: atom_id res chain seq x y z
N MET A 1 9.94 50.37 -15.51
CA MET A 1 10.53 49.15 -16.10
C MET A 1 10.80 48.18 -14.97
N SER A 2 9.93 47.19 -14.89
CA SER A 2 9.94 46.13 -13.88
C SER A 2 10.98 45.08 -14.26
N ASP A 3 11.77 44.60 -13.32
CA ASP A 3 12.45 43.32 -13.47
C ASP A 3 12.25 42.50 -12.19
N GLY A 4 11.15 41.76 -12.18
CA GLY A 4 10.77 40.82 -11.15
C GLY A 4 11.51 39.51 -11.37
N ARG A 5 12.63 39.34 -10.68
CA ARG A 5 13.37 38.08 -10.63
C ARG A 5 12.62 37.10 -9.72
N THR A 6 11.67 36.37 -10.30
CA THR A 6 10.92 35.29 -9.66
C THR A 6 11.88 34.15 -9.32
N LYS A 7 12.18 34.01 -8.03
CA LYS A 7 12.94 32.89 -7.48
C LYS A 7 12.08 31.63 -7.61
N GLU A 8 12.49 30.69 -8.47
CA GLU A 8 11.96 29.33 -8.50
C GLU A 8 12.11 28.72 -7.10
N ARG A 9 10.99 28.58 -6.38
CA ARG A 9 10.91 27.71 -5.22
C ARG A 9 10.88 26.29 -5.76
N THR A 10 12.04 25.66 -5.79
CA THR A 10 12.16 24.20 -5.86
C THR A 10 11.32 23.61 -4.73
N GLY A 11 10.13 23.11 -5.08
CA GLY A 11 9.20 22.50 -4.14
C GLY A 11 9.85 21.29 -3.50
N MET A 12 10.35 21.47 -2.28
CA MET A 12 10.79 20.40 -1.40
C MET A 12 9.58 19.51 -1.13
N GLY A 13 9.47 18.39 -1.87
CA GLY A 13 8.30 17.52 -1.84
C GLY A 13 7.98 17.06 -0.42
N THR A 14 6.77 17.37 0.03
CA THR A 14 6.17 16.98 1.32
C THR A 14 6.40 15.50 1.57
N ALA A 15 7.40 15.17 2.37
CA ALA A 15 7.76 13.81 2.72
C ALA A 15 6.96 13.42 3.96
N ALA A 16 5.76 12.90 3.77
CA ALA A 16 5.02 12.30 4.87
C ALA A 16 5.77 11.07 5.39
N ARG A 17 5.98 11.00 6.70
CA ARG A 17 6.66 9.89 7.37
C ARG A 17 5.65 9.02 8.09
N ILE A 18 5.84 7.71 8.01
CA ILE A 18 5.04 6.74 8.72
C ILE A 18 5.83 6.18 9.90
N VAL A 19 5.16 6.07 11.03
CA VAL A 19 5.55 5.25 12.18
C VAL A 19 4.37 4.33 12.46
N MET A 20 4.56 3.02 12.37
CA MET A 20 3.55 2.10 12.89
C MET A 20 3.81 1.89 14.39
N PRO A 21 2.86 2.21 15.27
CA PRO A 21 2.91 1.69 16.64
C PRO A 21 2.83 0.16 16.55
N ASP A 22 3.87 -0.53 17.03
CA ASP A 22 3.73 -1.94 17.35
C ASP A 22 2.76 -2.07 18.54
N THR A 23 2.00 -3.16 18.55
CA THR A 23 1.11 -3.53 19.66
C THR A 23 1.85 -3.89 20.96
N GLY A 24 3.15 -3.65 21.03
CA GLY A 24 4.00 -3.73 22.22
C GLY A 24 4.92 -2.52 22.24
N ASP A 25 5.06 -1.90 23.41
CA ASP A 25 5.87 -0.71 23.61
C ASP A 25 7.35 -0.99 23.30
N THR A 26 7.99 -0.03 22.65
CA THR A 26 9.43 0.14 22.35
C THR A 26 10.11 -0.69 21.24
N LEU A 27 10.58 0.08 20.23
CA LEU A 27 11.75 -0.13 19.36
C LEU A 27 11.62 -1.02 18.12
N GLY A 28 10.70 -0.63 17.24
CA GLY A 28 10.69 -1.06 15.83
C GLY A 28 10.00 -0.07 14.89
N SER A 29 10.24 1.25 15.04
CA SER A 29 9.64 2.27 14.16
C SER A 29 10.15 2.13 12.72
N GLY A 30 9.47 1.28 11.93
CA GLY A 30 9.68 1.15 10.50
C GLY A 30 9.36 2.49 9.82
N HIS A 31 10.38 3.30 9.58
CA HIS A 31 10.22 4.57 8.90
C HIS A 31 10.13 4.32 7.40
N THR A 32 9.02 4.73 6.80
CA THR A 32 8.91 4.73 5.33
C THR A 32 8.34 6.04 4.82
N ARG A 33 8.77 6.42 3.62
CA ARG A 33 8.39 7.67 2.95
C ARG A 33 7.21 7.40 2.01
N LEU A 34 6.18 8.23 2.07
CA LEU A 34 5.08 8.15 1.11
C LEU A 34 5.56 8.47 -0.31
N THR A 35 5.14 7.63 -1.25
CA THR A 35 5.33 7.88 -2.68
C THR A 35 4.18 8.73 -3.20
N ASN A 36 4.45 9.72 -4.04
CA ASN A 36 3.38 10.46 -4.71
C ASN A 36 2.73 9.58 -5.78
N LEU A 37 1.40 9.47 -5.75
CA LEU A 37 0.63 8.64 -6.68
C LEU A 37 -0.32 9.52 -7.50
N ALA A 38 -0.42 9.24 -8.79
CA ALA A 38 -1.38 9.85 -9.71
C ALA A 38 -2.44 8.80 -10.11
N LEU A 39 -3.41 8.56 -9.22
CA LEU A 39 -4.45 7.54 -9.45
C LEU A 39 -5.56 8.08 -10.37
N PRO A 40 -6.13 7.23 -11.24
CA PRO A 40 -7.36 7.58 -11.95
C PRO A 40 -8.53 7.71 -10.96
N ASP A 41 -9.53 8.52 -11.31
CA ASP A 41 -10.76 8.68 -10.53
C ASP A 41 -11.73 7.49 -10.75
N ARG A 42 -11.24 6.27 -10.48
CA ARG A 42 -11.96 5.01 -10.69
C ARG A 42 -11.57 3.98 -9.63
N ALA A 43 -12.46 3.01 -9.39
CA ALA A 43 -12.16 1.87 -8.54
C ALA A 43 -11.13 0.95 -9.22
N GLY A 44 -10.21 0.40 -8.43
CA GLY A 44 -9.27 -0.58 -8.94
C GLY A 44 -8.31 -1.12 -7.89
N LEU A 45 -7.27 -1.77 -8.37
CA LEU A 45 -6.17 -2.32 -7.58
C LEU A 45 -4.87 -1.70 -8.03
N LEU A 46 -4.04 -1.30 -7.08
CA LEU A 46 -2.64 -0.98 -7.31
C LEU A 46 -1.79 -2.19 -6.92
N LEU A 47 -1.18 -2.83 -7.91
CA LEU A 47 -0.36 -4.03 -7.75
C LEU A 47 1.11 -3.64 -7.69
N GLN A 48 1.83 -4.14 -6.70
CA GLN A 48 3.29 -4.12 -6.68
C GLN A 48 3.82 -5.50 -7.11
N ARG A 49 4.67 -5.52 -8.14
CA ARG A 49 5.26 -6.75 -8.67
C ARG A 49 6.72 -6.91 -8.26
N ALA A 50 7.19 -8.16 -8.24
CA ALA A 50 8.61 -8.45 -8.09
C ALA A 50 9.39 -7.98 -9.34
N PRO A 51 10.56 -7.33 -9.17
CA PRO A 51 11.32 -6.75 -10.28
C PRO A 51 11.81 -7.78 -11.30
N GLU A 52 12.12 -9.00 -10.89
CA GLU A 52 12.70 -10.03 -11.78
C GLU A 52 11.71 -10.60 -12.83
N MET A 53 10.39 -10.47 -12.63
CA MET A 53 9.38 -10.99 -13.57
C MET A 53 8.76 -9.92 -14.48
N ALA A 54 9.16 -8.65 -14.35
CA ALA A 54 8.67 -7.57 -15.20
C ALA A 54 9.09 -7.71 -16.69
N MET A 55 10.00 -8.63 -17.02
CA MET A 55 10.49 -8.86 -18.38
C MET A 55 9.83 -10.03 -19.15
N SER A 56 8.89 -10.78 -18.55
CA SER A 56 8.22 -11.87 -19.27
C SER A 56 7.05 -11.37 -20.12
N ARG A 57 7.03 -11.81 -21.39
CA ARG A 57 6.31 -11.28 -22.56
C ARG A 57 4.76 -11.20 -22.50
N SER A 58 4.13 -11.40 -21.36
CA SER A 58 2.66 -11.29 -21.19
C SER A 58 2.17 -9.88 -20.80
N GLY A 59 3.06 -8.89 -20.66
CA GLY A 59 2.74 -7.59 -20.07
C GLY A 59 2.10 -6.53 -20.97
N ARG A 60 2.05 -6.71 -22.30
CA ARG A 60 1.85 -5.58 -23.25
C ARG A 60 0.54 -4.79 -23.13
N LEU A 61 -0.53 -5.36 -22.58
CA LEU A 61 -1.82 -4.66 -22.42
C LEU A 61 -1.97 -3.92 -21.08
N VAL A 62 -1.32 -4.42 -20.02
CA VAL A 62 -1.34 -3.80 -18.68
C VAL A 62 -0.30 -2.67 -18.59
N ASP A 63 0.80 -2.79 -19.33
CA ASP A 63 1.97 -1.90 -19.22
C ASP A 63 1.68 -0.45 -19.62
N ARG A 64 0.87 -0.25 -20.67
CA ARG A 64 0.57 1.08 -21.23
C ARG A 64 -0.30 1.93 -20.31
N ARG A 65 -1.20 1.33 -19.53
CA ARG A 65 -2.06 2.02 -18.55
C ARG A 65 -1.37 2.23 -17.20
N SER A 66 -0.37 1.40 -16.88
CA SER A 66 0.33 1.41 -15.59
C SER A 66 1.35 2.55 -15.45
N ARG A 67 2.11 2.86 -16.51
CA ARG A 67 3.11 3.96 -16.50
C ARG A 67 2.52 5.35 -16.22
N SER A 68 1.23 5.52 -16.49
CA SER A 68 0.49 6.77 -16.26
C SER A 68 0.23 7.07 -14.77
N VAL A 69 0.31 6.06 -13.89
CA VAL A 69 -0.27 6.16 -12.53
C VAL A 69 0.73 6.59 -11.45
N VAL A 70 2.04 6.47 -11.70
CA VAL A 70 3.08 6.80 -10.71
C VAL A 70 4.09 7.82 -11.24
N GLY A 71 3.76 8.53 -12.33
CA GLY A 71 4.64 9.52 -12.93
C GLY A 71 6.05 8.96 -13.19
N GLY A 72 6.19 7.85 -13.91
CA GLY A 72 7.50 7.32 -14.34
C GLY A 72 8.48 6.80 -13.28
N VAL A 73 8.29 7.03 -11.97
CA VAL A 73 9.30 6.74 -10.93
C VAL A 73 9.29 5.28 -10.44
N ARG A 74 8.18 4.55 -10.58
CA ARG A 74 8.06 3.15 -10.12
C ARG A 74 7.51 2.23 -11.20
N ALA A 75 8.41 1.51 -11.85
CA ALA A 75 8.08 0.53 -12.89
C ALA A 75 7.42 -0.74 -12.32
N ASP A 76 7.52 -0.98 -11.02
CA ASP A 76 6.97 -2.15 -10.34
C ASP A 76 5.49 -2.01 -9.94
N LEU A 77 4.89 -0.83 -10.17
CA LEU A 77 3.52 -0.52 -9.79
C LEU A 77 2.57 -0.49 -11.00
N HIS A 78 1.44 -1.19 -10.88
CA HIS A 78 0.44 -1.32 -11.93
C HIS A 78 -0.97 -1.08 -11.40
N PHE A 79 -1.75 -0.25 -12.09
CA PHE A 79 -3.16 -0.05 -11.75
C PHE A 79 -4.06 -0.88 -12.65
N VAL A 80 -4.98 -1.63 -12.04
CA VAL A 80 -6.00 -2.43 -12.72
C VAL A 80 -7.37 -1.93 -12.28
N GLU A 81 -8.11 -1.33 -13.21
CA GLU A 81 -9.49 -0.90 -12.98
C GLU A 81 -10.41 -2.10 -12.82
N LEU A 82 -11.32 -2.04 -11.84
CA LEU A 82 -12.28 -3.10 -11.53
C LEU A 82 -13.61 -2.52 -11.03
N HIS A 83 -14.65 -3.34 -11.06
CA HIS A 83 -15.91 -2.99 -10.40
C HIS A 83 -15.78 -3.03 -8.88
N ARG A 84 -16.47 -2.08 -8.20
CA ARG A 84 -16.41 -1.92 -6.73
C ARG A 84 -16.72 -3.21 -5.96
N GLY A 85 -17.67 -4.02 -6.43
CA GLY A 85 -18.09 -5.26 -5.77
C GLY A 85 -17.05 -6.38 -5.83
N GLU A 86 -16.03 -6.26 -6.66
CA GLU A 86 -15.05 -7.33 -6.91
C GLU A 86 -13.70 -7.07 -6.25
N LEU A 87 -13.46 -5.86 -5.75
CA LEU A 87 -12.15 -5.40 -5.33
C LEU A 87 -11.48 -6.33 -4.33
N ALA A 88 -12.14 -6.68 -3.22
CA ALA A 88 -11.56 -7.52 -2.17
C ALA A 88 -11.29 -8.96 -2.68
N ARG A 89 -12.23 -9.54 -3.43
CA ARG A 89 -12.12 -10.90 -3.99
C ARG A 89 -10.96 -10.99 -4.97
N VAL A 90 -10.88 -10.05 -5.92
CA VAL A 90 -9.83 -10.04 -6.94
C VAL A 90 -8.48 -9.69 -6.33
N ALA A 91 -8.42 -8.79 -5.35
CA ALA A 91 -7.18 -8.45 -4.65
C ALA A 91 -6.55 -9.67 -3.97
N LEU A 92 -7.34 -10.44 -3.22
CA LEU A 92 -6.87 -11.67 -2.58
C LEU A 92 -6.47 -12.75 -3.60
N SER A 93 -7.20 -12.84 -4.72
CA SER A 93 -6.83 -13.76 -5.80
C SER A 93 -5.49 -13.37 -6.44
N MET A 94 -5.25 -12.08 -6.64
CA MET A 94 -3.98 -11.57 -7.17
C MET A 94 -2.83 -11.77 -6.19
N ALA A 95 -3.06 -11.65 -4.89
CA ALA A 95 -2.04 -11.87 -3.86
C ALA A 95 -1.54 -13.32 -3.78
N ARG A 96 -2.24 -14.28 -4.40
CA ARG A 96 -1.78 -15.68 -4.53
C ARG A 96 -0.79 -15.89 -5.67
N LEU A 97 -0.56 -14.89 -6.52
CA LEU A 97 0.36 -15.00 -7.65
C LEU A 97 1.79 -14.75 -7.18
N ALA A 98 2.71 -15.67 -7.50
CA ALA A 98 4.09 -15.65 -7.03
C ALA A 98 4.88 -14.36 -7.35
N TYR A 99 4.47 -13.62 -8.38
CA TYR A 99 5.13 -12.38 -8.79
C TYR A 99 4.53 -11.12 -8.16
N VAL A 100 3.45 -11.23 -7.39
CA VAL A 100 2.80 -10.10 -6.71
C VAL A 100 3.36 -9.99 -5.31
N ARG A 101 3.89 -8.82 -4.95
CA ARG A 101 4.43 -8.55 -3.60
C ARG A 101 3.42 -7.87 -2.70
N SER A 102 2.57 -7.01 -3.25
CA SER A 102 1.48 -6.38 -2.50
C SER A 102 0.36 -5.96 -3.44
N VAL A 103 -0.84 -5.84 -2.89
CA VAL A 103 -2.02 -5.34 -3.58
C VAL A 103 -2.68 -4.29 -2.71
N VAL A 104 -2.88 -3.08 -3.24
CA VAL A 104 -3.64 -2.03 -2.57
C VAL A 104 -4.99 -1.90 -3.25
N VAL A 105 -6.05 -2.12 -2.47
CA VAL A 105 -7.42 -1.86 -2.91
C VAL A 105 -7.63 -0.35 -2.95
N CYS A 106 -8.09 0.15 -4.10
CA CYS A 106 -8.33 1.57 -4.37
C CYS A 106 -9.84 1.80 -4.64
N PRO A 107 -10.67 2.00 -3.60
CA PRO A 107 -12.07 2.41 -3.78
C PRO A 107 -12.17 3.82 -4.38
N VAL A 108 -13.28 4.11 -5.08
CA VAL A 108 -13.60 5.46 -5.55
C VAL A 108 -13.66 6.44 -4.37
N GLY A 109 -13.14 7.66 -4.57
CA GLY A 109 -13.18 8.73 -3.57
C GLY A 109 -12.10 8.66 -2.50
N VAL A 110 -11.25 7.63 -2.49
CA VAL A 110 -10.07 7.58 -1.62
C VAL A 110 -8.94 8.40 -2.23
N SER A 111 -8.40 9.36 -1.46
CA SER A 111 -7.36 10.24 -1.97
C SER A 111 -6.05 9.50 -2.30
N PRO A 112 -5.26 9.95 -3.28
CA PRO A 112 -3.98 9.32 -3.62
C PRO A 112 -3.00 9.22 -2.45
N GLY A 113 -2.97 10.22 -1.56
CA GLY A 113 -2.14 10.19 -0.35
C GLY A 113 -2.54 9.07 0.63
N ARG A 114 -3.85 8.77 0.74
CA ARG A 114 -4.33 7.64 1.55
C ARG A 114 -3.98 6.30 0.92
N THR A 115 -4.06 6.18 -0.40
CA THR A 115 -3.62 4.98 -1.11
C THR A 115 -2.10 4.79 -1.00
N ALA A 116 -1.32 5.86 -1.07
CA ALA A 116 0.12 5.82 -0.86
C ALA A 116 0.48 5.35 0.56
N LEU A 117 -0.28 5.79 1.56
CA LEU A 117 -0.17 5.30 2.94
C LEU A 117 -0.45 3.80 3.03
N ALA A 118 -1.52 3.31 2.40
CA ALA A 118 -1.83 1.88 2.38
C ALA A 118 -0.75 1.04 1.67
N LEU A 119 -0.18 1.55 0.58
CA LEU A 119 0.96 0.92 -0.11
C LEU A 119 2.20 0.83 0.78
N ALA A 120 2.50 1.92 1.48
CA ALA A 120 3.65 2.01 2.36
C ALA A 120 3.52 1.04 3.56
N VAL A 121 2.34 0.97 4.16
CA VAL A 121 2.01 -0.02 5.21
C VAL A 121 2.11 -1.45 4.68
N ALA A 122 1.66 -1.71 3.45
CA ALA A 122 1.81 -3.04 2.84
C ALA A 122 3.28 -3.47 2.72
N GLY A 123 4.19 -2.52 2.43
CA GLY A 123 5.63 -2.77 2.45
C GLY A 123 6.11 -3.17 3.84
N LEU A 124 5.79 -2.36 4.86
CA LEU A 124 6.19 -2.64 6.25
C LEU A 124 5.65 -3.98 6.76
N LEU A 125 4.38 -4.30 6.48
CA LEU A 125 3.77 -5.57 6.86
C LEU A 125 4.44 -6.75 6.15
N ARG A 126 4.74 -6.62 4.85
CA ARG A 126 5.41 -7.69 4.09
C ARG A 126 6.81 -7.96 4.62
N ASP A 127 7.58 -6.90 4.89
CA ASP A 127 8.96 -7.02 5.35
C ASP A 127 9.06 -7.68 6.75
N ARG A 128 7.96 -7.67 7.52
CA ARG A 128 7.83 -8.37 8.81
C ARG A 128 7.37 -9.83 8.69
N ARG A 129 6.84 -10.25 7.53
CA ARG A 129 6.30 -11.60 7.35
C ARG A 129 7.39 -12.58 6.95
N PRO A 130 7.36 -13.82 7.48
CA PRO A 130 8.23 -14.89 6.99
C PRO A 130 8.07 -15.09 5.48
N GLY A 131 9.20 -15.09 4.75
CA GLY A 131 9.20 -15.32 3.30
C GLY A 131 8.55 -14.22 2.46
N GLU A 132 8.42 -12.99 3.00
CA GLU A 132 7.86 -11.82 2.28
C GLU A 132 6.46 -12.06 1.69
N ALA A 133 5.63 -12.82 2.40
CA ALA A 133 4.31 -13.24 1.89
C ALA A 133 3.45 -12.04 1.48
N PRO A 134 2.78 -12.07 0.30
CA PRO A 134 2.09 -10.89 -0.23
C PRO A 134 0.98 -10.36 0.68
N VAL A 135 0.87 -9.03 0.77
CA VAL A 135 -0.09 -8.35 1.64
C VAL A 135 -1.14 -7.62 0.79
N VAL A 136 -2.41 -7.70 1.21
CA VAL A 136 -3.49 -6.89 0.65
C VAL A 136 -3.87 -5.79 1.64
N THR A 137 -3.83 -4.53 1.22
CA THR A 137 -4.20 -3.39 2.08
C THR A 137 -5.23 -2.47 1.44
N CYS A 138 -5.90 -1.67 2.27
CA CYS A 138 -6.84 -0.64 1.84
C CYS A 138 -6.82 0.52 2.84
N ALA A 139 -6.89 1.76 2.36
CA ALA A 139 -6.87 2.94 3.25
C ALA A 139 -8.20 3.18 3.97
N VAL A 140 -9.25 2.44 3.61
CA VAL A 140 -10.57 2.41 4.24
C VAL A 140 -11.00 0.95 4.35
N CYS A 141 -11.94 0.59 5.23
CA CYS A 141 -12.44 -0.77 5.25
C CYS A 141 -13.23 -1.04 3.95
N PRO A 142 -12.79 -1.95 3.07
CA PRO A 142 -13.51 -2.23 1.84
C PRO A 142 -14.74 -3.11 2.12
N PRO A 143 -15.74 -3.16 1.23
CA PRO A 143 -16.75 -4.20 1.29
C PRO A 143 -16.09 -5.59 1.16
N LEU A 144 -16.23 -6.42 2.19
CA LEU A 144 -15.48 -7.68 2.28
C LEU A 144 -16.17 -8.84 1.58
N GLY A 145 -17.50 -8.95 1.67
CA GLY A 145 -18.24 -10.16 1.24
C GLY A 145 -17.83 -11.41 2.03
N ASP A 146 -18.29 -12.58 1.60
CA ASP A 146 -18.12 -13.83 2.36
C ASP A 146 -16.69 -14.38 2.33
N GLY A 147 -16.28 -15.01 3.44
CA GLY A 147 -15.00 -15.70 3.56
C GLY A 147 -13.79 -14.77 3.73
N ARG A 148 -14.02 -13.49 4.04
CA ARG A 148 -13.01 -12.43 4.10
C ARG A 148 -13.13 -11.65 5.40
N THR A 149 -12.01 -11.11 5.86
CA THR A 149 -11.94 -10.22 7.02
C THR A 149 -11.01 -9.04 6.72
N ALA A 150 -11.07 -8.01 7.55
CA ALA A 150 -10.12 -6.92 7.54
C ALA A 150 -9.63 -6.61 8.96
N VAL A 151 -8.31 -6.50 9.09
CA VAL A 151 -7.63 -6.15 10.34
C VAL A 151 -7.21 -4.68 10.26
N PRO A 152 -7.60 -3.84 11.23
CA PRO A 152 -7.15 -2.46 11.28
C PRO A 152 -5.73 -2.37 11.84
N HIS A 153 -4.87 -1.64 11.13
CA HIS A 153 -3.56 -1.18 11.60
C HIS A 153 -3.64 0.32 11.87
N GLU A 154 -3.40 0.71 13.11
CA GLU A 154 -3.22 2.12 13.44
C GLU A 154 -1.84 2.57 13.02
N VAL A 155 -1.75 3.75 12.41
CA VAL A 155 -0.53 4.28 11.81
C VAL A 155 -0.40 5.74 12.20
N ARG A 156 0.75 6.09 12.75
CA ARG A 156 1.12 7.47 13.05
C ARG A 156 1.81 8.06 11.83
N VAL A 157 1.22 9.13 11.28
CA VAL A 157 1.72 9.83 10.11
C VAL A 157 2.15 11.24 10.51
N ASP A 158 3.40 11.60 10.18
CA ASP A 158 3.89 12.98 10.30
C ASP A 158 3.76 13.68 8.94
N VAL A 159 3.00 14.77 8.90
CA VAL A 159 2.83 15.63 7.74
C VAL A 159 3.11 17.07 8.16
N ASP A 160 4.16 17.67 7.61
CA ASP A 160 4.57 19.05 7.89
C ASP A 160 4.72 19.34 9.40
N GLY A 161 5.28 18.39 10.16
CA GLY A 161 5.48 18.49 11.60
C GLY A 161 4.21 18.27 12.43
N ARG A 162 3.10 17.89 11.79
CA ARG A 162 1.85 17.53 12.47
C ARG A 162 1.68 16.02 12.46
N VAL A 163 1.53 15.46 13.66
CA VAL A 163 1.24 14.05 13.85
C VAL A 163 -0.26 13.80 13.67
N GLN A 164 -0.59 12.78 12.90
CA GLN A 164 -1.95 12.32 12.65
C GLN A 164 -2.02 10.80 12.79
N TYR A 165 -3.05 10.30 13.47
CA TYR A 165 -3.33 8.86 13.52
C TYR A 165 -4.29 8.49 12.40
N ARG A 166 -4.00 7.38 11.70
CA ARG A 166 -4.74 6.90 10.54
C ARG A 166 -4.88 5.39 10.63
N LEU A 167 -5.99 4.88 10.12
CA LEU A 167 -6.20 3.44 9.96
C LEU A 167 -5.86 3.02 8.53
N VAL A 168 -5.12 1.93 8.41
CA VAL A 168 -4.98 1.14 7.19
C VAL A 168 -5.49 -0.26 7.48
N TRP A 169 -6.28 -0.80 6.57
CA TRP A 169 -6.88 -2.12 6.73
C TRP A 169 -6.09 -3.14 5.94
N GLU A 170 -5.66 -4.21 6.59
CA GLU A 170 -5.14 -5.40 5.94
C GLU A 170 -6.30 -6.35 5.64
N VAL A 171 -6.43 -6.80 4.40
CA VAL A 171 -7.51 -7.68 3.96
C VAL A 171 -7.01 -9.11 3.87
N LEU A 172 -7.77 -10.04 4.46
CA LEU A 172 -7.40 -11.44 4.57
C LEU A 172 -8.59 -12.34 4.17
N GLY A 173 -8.29 -13.50 3.60
CA GLY A 173 -9.22 -14.64 3.57
C GLY A 173 -9.29 -15.31 4.95
N TRP A 174 -10.41 -15.94 5.29
CA TRP A 174 -10.55 -16.67 6.55
C TRP A 174 -9.52 -17.81 6.71
N ASP A 175 -9.10 -18.41 5.60
CA ASP A 175 -8.02 -19.40 5.53
C ASP A 175 -6.66 -18.85 5.98
N GLN A 176 -6.45 -17.54 5.90
CA GLN A 176 -5.18 -16.88 6.25
C GLN A 176 -5.13 -16.46 7.73
N ILE A 177 -6.27 -16.41 8.43
CA ILE A 177 -6.36 -15.93 9.83
C ILE A 177 -5.47 -16.72 10.79
N PRO A 178 -5.40 -18.07 10.73
CA PRO A 178 -4.56 -18.82 11.66
C PRO A 178 -3.06 -18.48 11.52
N GLY A 179 -2.57 -18.31 10.29
CA GLY A 179 -1.19 -17.90 10.04
C GLY A 179 -0.93 -16.48 10.53
N TRP A 180 -1.83 -15.56 10.22
CA TRP A 180 -1.74 -14.17 10.69
C TRP A 180 -1.70 -14.07 12.23
N LEU A 181 -2.52 -14.86 12.94
CA LEU A 181 -2.49 -14.93 14.41
C LEU A 181 -1.20 -15.54 14.96
N ALA A 182 -0.58 -16.47 14.23
CA ALA A 182 0.70 -17.05 14.60
C ALA A 182 1.83 -16.00 14.48
N ASP A 183 1.83 -15.24 13.38
CA ASP A 183 2.81 -14.17 13.13
C ASP A 183 2.76 -13.10 14.25
N LEU A 184 1.56 -12.68 14.66
CA LEU A 184 1.41 -11.73 15.78
C LEU A 184 1.98 -12.25 17.10
N ARG A 185 1.75 -13.53 17.41
CA ARG A 185 2.27 -14.14 18.64
C ARG A 185 3.79 -14.26 18.61
N GLN A 186 4.37 -14.47 17.43
CA GLN A 186 5.81 -14.52 17.27
C GLN A 186 6.43 -13.14 17.46
N ALA A 187 5.87 -12.10 16.82
CA ALA A 187 6.32 -10.73 17.02
C ALA A 187 6.33 -10.33 18.50
N ALA A 188 5.23 -10.61 19.22
CA ALA A 188 5.13 -10.33 20.66
C ALA A 188 6.14 -11.08 21.55
N ARG A 189 6.78 -12.14 21.06
CA ARG A 189 7.82 -12.90 21.78
C ARG A 189 9.24 -12.43 21.46
N GLU A 190 9.46 -11.88 20.27
CA GLU A 190 10.76 -11.32 19.87
C GLU A 190 11.00 -9.96 20.55
N ASP A 191 9.94 -9.32 21.05
CA ASP A 191 9.95 -8.04 21.75
C ASP A 191 10.04 -8.14 23.31
N GLY A 192 10.10 -9.36 23.88
CA GLY A 192 10.10 -9.60 25.34
C GLY A 192 11.36 -10.27 25.87
#